data_AF-A0A920K6A7-F1
#
_entry.id   AF-A0A920K6A7-F1
#
_cell.length_a   1.000
_cell.length_b   1.000
_cell.length_c   1.000
_cell.angle_alpha   90.00
_cell.angle_beta   90.00
_cell.angle_gamma   90.00
#
_symmetry.space_group_name_H-M   'P 1'
#
loop_
_entity.id
_entity.type
_entity.pdbx_description
1 polymer ?
#
loop_
_entity_poly.entity_id
_entity_poly.type
_entity_poly.pdbx_seq_one_letter_code
_entity_poly.pdbx_strand_id
1 'polypeptide(L)' 'MRASEDFGVFGWAAKSAMLCLGPGEEHPALHQPDYDFPKDLIPVGARIFDRIARDLLY' A
#
# COMPACT_ATOMS: atom_id res chain seq x y z
N MET A 1 13.04 -7.43 -6.65
CA MET A 1 13.00 -6.63 -5.41
C MET A 1 13.22 -7.58 -4.23
N ARG A 2 14.17 -7.32 -3.33
CA ARG A 2 14.21 -7.93 -1.99
C ARG A 2 13.87 -6.82 -1.00
N ALA A 3 12.60 -6.46 -0.93
CA ALA A 3 12.13 -5.47 0.03
C ALA A 3 11.98 -6.14 1.40
N SER A 4 12.52 -5.51 2.43
CA SER A 4 12.17 -5.79 3.82
C SER A 4 11.35 -4.58 4.27
N GLU A 5 10.09 -4.81 4.61
CA GLU A 5 9.22 -3.78 5.19
C GLU A 5 9.01 -4.13 6.66
N ASP A 6 9.18 -3.16 7.55
CA ASP A 6 9.01 -3.36 8.99
C ASP A 6 7.56 -3.68 9.39
N PHE A 7 6.59 -3.45 8.49
CA PHE A 7 5.19 -3.89 8.63
C PHE A 7 5.08 -5.39 8.99
N GLY A 8 6.02 -6.22 8.56
CA GLY A 8 6.06 -7.64 8.92
C GLY A 8 6.07 -7.91 10.43
N VAL A 9 6.54 -6.97 11.25
CA VAL A 9 6.56 -7.06 12.72
C VAL A 9 5.14 -7.17 13.30
N PHE A 10 4.13 -6.53 12.69
CA PHE A 10 2.74 -6.63 13.17
C PHE A 10 2.20 -8.07 13.11
N GLY A 11 2.69 -8.86 12.15
CA GLY A 11 2.33 -10.27 12.00
C GLY A 11 2.75 -11.18 13.16
N TRP A 12 3.62 -10.70 14.07
CA TRP A 12 4.01 -11.47 15.25
C TRP A 12 2.93 -11.49 16.34
N ALA A 13 2.06 -10.48 16.37
CA ALA A 13 1.06 -10.30 17.42
C ALA A 13 -0.38 -10.21 16.91
N ALA A 14 -0.58 -10.04 15.60
CA ALA A 14 -1.91 -9.88 15.00
C ALA A 14 -1.99 -10.55 13.62
N LYS A 15 -3.23 -10.82 13.17
CA LYS A 15 -3.48 -11.11 11.76
C LYS A 15 -3.27 -9.81 10.98
N SER A 16 -2.26 -9.80 10.13
CA SER A 16 -1.86 -8.61 9.37
C SER A 16 -1.88 -8.89 7.88
N ALA A 17 -2.23 -7.88 7.09
CA ALA A 17 -2.19 -7.92 5.64
C ALA A 17 -1.60 -6.61 5.13
N MET A 18 -0.66 -6.70 4.19
CA MET A 18 -0.10 -5.57 3.45
C MET A 18 -0.45 -5.74 1.98
N LEU A 19 -0.80 -4.64 1.34
CA LEU A 19 -1.04 -4.59 -0.10
C LEU A 19 -0.23 -3.44 -0.70
N CYS A 20 0.26 -3.64 -1.92
CA CYS A 20 0.95 -2.61 -2.67
C CYS A 20 -0.01 -2.08 -3.74
N LEU A 21 -0.22 -0.76 -3.75
CA LEU A 21 -0.93 -0.07 -4.81
C LEU A 21 0.08 0.76 -5.60
N GLY A 22 0.44 0.27 -6.78
CA GLY A 22 1.38 0.92 -7.68
C GLY A 22 0.69 1.50 -8.91
N PRO A 23 1.33 2.45 -9.61
CA PRO A 23 0.76 3.07 -10.80
C PRO A 23 0.89 2.27 -12.10
N GLY A 24 1.26 0.99 -12.01
CA GLY A 24 1.53 0.14 -13.17
C GLY A 24 3.03 0.03 -13.49
N GLU A 25 3.33 -0.68 -14.57
CA GLU A 25 4.70 -1.09 -14.91
C GLU A 25 5.48 -0.03 -15.70
N GLU A 26 4.80 0.96 -16.29
CA GLU A 26 5.41 2.02 -17.11
C GLU A 26 5.87 3.24 -16.30
N HIS A 27 5.78 3.18 -14.97
CA HIS A 27 6.21 4.25 -14.06
C HIS A 27 7.61 3.98 -13.50
N PRO A 28 8.38 5.05 -13.17
CA PRO A 28 9.64 4.90 -12.47
C PRO A 28 9.48 4.05 -11.20
N ALA A 29 10.50 3.26 -10.88
CA ALA A 29 10.52 2.50 -9.65
C ALA A 29 10.61 3.45 -8.44
N LEU A 30 10.01 3.04 -7.31
CA LEU A 30 10.19 3.74 -6.04
C LEU A 30 11.70 3.91 -5.74
N HIS A 31 12.07 5.08 -5.20
CA HIS A 31 13.45 5.54 -4.96
C HIS A 31 14.25 6.01 -6.19
N GLN A 32 13.69 5.98 -7.40
CA GLN A 32 14.31 6.70 -8.51
C GLN A 32 14.19 8.22 -8.30
N PRO A 33 15.20 9.03 -8.68
CA PRO A 33 15.18 10.49 -8.47
C PRO A 33 14.03 11.21 -9.17
N ASP A 34 13.52 10.64 -10.26
CA ASP A 34 12.44 11.16 -11.09
C ASP A 34 11.07 10.55 -10.75
N TYR A 35 10.98 9.77 -9.67
CA TYR A 35 9.70 9.24 -9.20
C TYR A 35 8.81 10.38 -8.69
N ASP A 36 7.71 10.62 -9.41
CA ASP A 36 6.61 11.48 -8.95
C ASP A 36 5.40 10.62 -8.57
N PHE A 37 4.80 10.93 -7.42
CA PHE A 37 3.71 10.13 -6.89
C PHE A 37 2.40 10.41 -7.65
N PRO A 38 1.75 9.38 -8.23
CA PRO A 38 0.53 9.56 -9.02
C PRO A 38 -0.67 9.76 -8.09
N LYS A 39 -1.07 11.03 -7.95
CA LYS A 39 -2.12 11.49 -7.02
C LYS A 39 -3.47 10.82 -7.24
N ASP A 40 -3.75 10.32 -8.44
CA ASP A 40 -4.99 9.57 -8.74
C ASP A 40 -5.10 8.25 -7.96
N LEU A 41 -4.00 7.75 -7.39
CA LEU A 41 -4.02 6.58 -6.50
C LEU A 41 -4.54 6.90 -5.09
N ILE A 42 -4.52 8.17 -4.65
CA ILE A 42 -4.99 8.56 -3.31
C ILE A 42 -6.44 8.13 -3.06
N PRO A 43 -7.42 8.51 -3.91
CA PRO A 43 -8.80 8.10 -3.70
C PRO A 43 -9.00 6.58 -3.84
N VAL A 44 -8.15 5.88 -4.60
CA VAL A 44 -8.20 4.40 -4.71
C VAL A 44 -7.77 3.76 -3.39
N GLY A 45 -6.60 4.15 -2.86
CA GLY A 45 -6.09 3.64 -1.58
C GLY A 45 -7.04 3.94 -0.42
N ALA A 46 -7.55 5.16 -0.34
CA ALA A 46 -8.48 5.56 0.72
C ALA A 46 -9.77 4.72 0.73
N ARG A 47 -10.34 4.42 -0.44
CA ARG A 47 -11.55 3.59 -0.54
C ARG A 47 -11.32 2.14 -0.12
N ILE A 48 -10.12 1.59 -0.36
CA ILE A 48 -9.77 0.23 0.10
C ILE A 48 -9.83 0.18 1.63
N PHE A 49 -9.18 1.12 2.31
CA PHE A 49 -9.18 1.16 3.77
C PHE A 49 -10.57 1.51 4.36
N ASP A 50 -11.32 2.44 3.77
CA ASP A 50 -12.71 2.74 4.20
C ASP A 50 -13.58 1.48 4.12
N ARG A 51 -13.48 0.73 3.01
CA ARG A 51 -14.25 -0.51 2.86
C ARG A 51 -13.85 -1.58 3.88
N ILE A 52 -12.55 -1.80 4.09
CA ILE A 52 -12.05 -2.77 5.08
C ILE A 52 -12.52 -2.38 6.48
N ALA A 53 -12.44 -1.10 6.85
CA ALA A 53 -12.90 -0.63 8.15
C ALA A 53 -14.41 -0.86 8.32
N ARG A 54 -15.21 -0.59 7.28
CA ARG A 54 -16.65 -0.90 7.28
C ARG A 54 -16.93 -2.38 7.50
N ASP A 55 -16.31 -3.24 6.70
CA ASP A 55 -16.57 -4.68 6.73
C ASP A 55 -16.10 -5.35 8.04
N LEU A 56 -15.11 -4.78 8.74
CA LEU A 56 -14.56 -5.34 9.98
C LEU A 56 -15.13 -4.75 11.27
N LEU A 57 -15.56 -3.49 11.25
CA LEU A 57 -15.92 -2.75 12.46
C LEU A 57 -17.41 -2.38 12.56
N TYR A 58 -18.18 -2.55 11.49
CA TYR A 58 -19.61 -2.22 11.42
C TYR A 58 -20.40 -3.43 10.93
#